data_AF-A0A929EDU8-F1
#
_entry.id   AF-A0A929EDU8-F1
#
_cell.length_a   1.000
_cell.length_b   1.000
_cell.length_c   1.000
_cell.angle_alpha   90.00
_cell.angle_beta   90.00
_cell.angle_gamma   90.00
#
_symmetry.space_group_name_H-M   'P 1'
#
loop_
_entity.id
_entity.type
_entity.pdbx_description
1 polymer ?
#
loop_
_entity_poly.entity_id
_entity_poly.type
_entity_poly.pdbx_seq_one_letter_code
_entity_poly.pdbx_strand_id
1 'polypeptide(L)' 'MSEVKLTQYSHGSGCGCKISPKVLDSILQSSLTIPMDEKLLVGNQSRDDAAVYDIGNDQAIISTTDFFMPIV' A
#
# COMPACT_ATOMS: atom_id res chain seq x y z
N MET A 1 21.02 -18.58 -26.51
CA MET A 1 19.80 -17.89 -26.04
C MET A 1 20.14 -16.42 -25.92
N SER A 2 19.27 -15.53 -26.40
CA SER A 2 19.43 -14.09 -26.18
C SER A 2 19.16 -13.76 -24.71
N GLU A 3 19.86 -12.75 -24.19
CA GLU A 3 19.68 -12.24 -22.83
C GLU A 3 18.27 -11.65 -22.65
N VAL A 4 17.53 -12.11 -21.64
CA VAL A 4 16.18 -11.59 -21.33
C VAL A 4 16.31 -10.36 -20.43
N LYS A 5 15.90 -9.20 -20.93
CA LYS A 5 15.83 -7.96 -20.15
C LYS A 5 14.48 -7.85 -19.48
N LEU A 6 14.41 -7.99 -18.15
CA LEU A 6 13.13 -7.95 -17.43
C LEU A 6 12.46 -6.57 -17.50
N THR A 7 13.24 -5.50 -17.64
CA THR A 7 12.74 -4.13 -17.84
C THR A 7 11.97 -3.93 -19.14
N GLN A 8 12.10 -4.82 -20.14
CA GLN A 8 11.27 -4.76 -21.35
C GLN A 8 9.77 -4.98 -21.07
N TYR A 9 9.42 -5.52 -19.89
CA TYR A 9 8.04 -5.72 -19.46
C TYR A 9 7.53 -4.58 -18.55
N SER A 10 8.40 -3.64 -18.17
CA SER A 10 8.06 -2.47 -17.36
C SER A 10 7.67 -1.30 -18.27
N HIS A 11 6.37 -1.15 -18.56
CA HIS A 11 5.86 -0.09 -19.44
C HIS A 11 6.02 1.34 -18.87
N GLY A 12 6.37 1.46 -17.58
CA GLY A 12 6.71 2.71 -16.93
C GLY A 12 7.92 2.56 -16.00
N SER A 13 8.64 3.64 -15.77
CA SER A 13 9.87 3.65 -14.95
C SER A 13 9.58 3.98 -13.48
N GLY A 14 9.89 3.05 -12.58
CA GLY A 14 10.07 3.28 -11.13
C GLY A 14 8.82 3.78 -10.37
N CYS A 15 9.03 4.63 -9.35
CA CYS A 15 7.95 5.21 -8.53
C CYS A 15 6.92 6.02 -9.32
N GLY A 16 7.22 6.41 -10.56
CA GLY A 16 6.27 7.10 -11.45
C GLY A 16 5.08 6.24 -11.89
N CYS A 17 5.13 4.93 -11.64
CA CYS A 17 4.02 4.01 -11.91
C CYS A 17 2.97 3.98 -10.80
N LYS A 18 3.23 4.59 -9.64
CA LYS A 18 2.27 4.62 -8.51
C LYS A 18 1.15 5.63 -8.82
N ILE A 19 -0.08 5.30 -8.41
CA ILE A 19 -1.21 6.24 -8.48
C ILE A 19 -0.89 7.43 -7.55
N SER A 20 -1.10 8.66 -8.03
CA SER A 20 -0.83 9.84 -7.20
C SER A 20 -1.68 9.83 -5.91
N PRO A 21 -1.17 10.36 -4.79
CA PRO A 21 -1.89 10.33 -3.52
C PRO A 21 -3.30 10.92 -3.59
N LYS A 22 -3.47 12.03 -4.33
CA LYS A 22 -4.78 12.69 -4.51
C LYS A 22 -5.79 11.81 -5.23
N VAL A 23 -5.35 11.09 -6.26
CA VAL A 23 -6.22 10.19 -7.03
C VAL A 23 -6.57 8.96 -6.18
N LEU A 24 -5.60 8.39 -5.47
CA LEU A 24 -5.83 7.28 -4.56
C LEU A 24 -6.84 7.64 -3.46
N ASP A 25 -6.70 8.83 -2.85
CA ASP A 25 -7.63 9.33 -1.83
C ASP A 25 -9.07 9.39 -2.36
N SER A 26 -9.25 9.82 -3.62
CA SER A 26 -10.57 9.84 -4.26
C SER A 26 -11.11 8.45 -4.60
N ILE A 27 -10.25 7.48 -4.94
CA ILE A 27 -10.65 6.09 -5.20
C ILE A 27 -11.07 5.38 -3.91
N LEU A 28 -10.36 5.65 -2.81
CA LEU A 28 -10.63 5.05 -1.49
C LEU A 28 -11.81 5.69 -0.77
N GLN A 29 -12.34 6.82 -1.26
CA GLN A 29 -13.62 7.36 -0.81
C GLN A 29 -14.73 6.37 -1.13
N SER A 30 -15.10 5.56 -0.14
CA SER A 30 -16.23 4.64 -0.22
C SER A 30 -17.42 5.20 0.57
N SER A 31 -18.64 4.90 0.11
CA SER A 31 -19.87 5.14 0.89
C SER A 31 -20.07 4.12 2.00
N LEU A 32 -19.14 3.16 2.16
CA LEU A 32 -19.17 2.19 3.24
C LEU A 32 -18.67 2.87 4.51
N THR A 33 -19.56 2.95 5.50
CA THR A 33 -19.16 3.36 6.85
C THR A 33 -18.22 2.30 7.40
N ILE A 34 -16.92 2.59 7.44
CA ILE A 34 -15.95 1.75 8.15
C ILE A 34 -16.11 2.08 9.63
N PRO A 35 -16.59 1.14 10.46
CA PRO A 35 -16.71 1.39 11.89
C PRO A 35 -15.31 1.65 12.47
N MET A 36 -15.23 2.60 13.40
CA MET A 36 -14.01 2.76 14.20
C MET A 36 -13.85 1.52 15.08
N ASP A 37 -12.67 0.91 15.01
CA ASP A 37 -12.25 -0.17 15.89
C ASP A 37 -11.10 0.38 16.74
N GLU A 38 -11.28 0.40 18.07
CA GLU A 38 -10.29 0.91 19.02
C GLU A 38 -8.96 0.12 18.95
N LYS A 39 -9.00 -1.12 18.48
CA LYS A 39 -7.80 -1.95 18.29
C LYS A 39 -7.02 -1.60 17.04
N LEU A 40 -7.62 -0.88 16.09
CA LEU A 40 -6.91 -0.42 14.89
C LEU A 40 -6.16 0.88 15.20
N LEU A 41 -4.90 0.73 15.62
CA LEU A 41 -4.04 1.85 16.01
C LEU A 41 -3.64 2.73 14.81
N VAL A 42 -3.37 2.11 13.66
CA VAL A 42 -3.04 2.78 12.40
C VAL A 42 -3.77 2.09 11.27
N GLY A 43 -4.56 2.83 10.50
CA GLY A 43 -5.37 2.30 9.40
C GLY A 43 -5.44 3.28 8.22
N ASN A 44 -6.31 3.02 7.25
CA ASN A 44 -6.36 3.80 6.00
C ASN A 44 -6.49 5.32 6.18
N GLN A 45 -7.04 5.77 7.31
CA GLN A 45 -7.30 7.17 7.62
C GLN A 45 -6.01 7.96 7.95
N SER A 46 -4.97 7.30 8.45
CA SER A 46 -3.70 7.94 8.85
C SER A 46 -2.77 8.24 7.66
N ARG A 47 -3.02 7.62 6.49
CA ARG A 47 -2.17 7.74 5.28
C ARG A 47 -0.70 7.37 5.54
N ASP A 48 -0.50 6.33 6.35
CA ASP A 48 0.81 5.82 6.76
C ASP A 48 1.27 4.64 5.88
N ASP A 49 2.51 4.18 6.06
CA ASP A 49 3.14 3.13 5.24
C ASP A 49 2.69 1.70 5.62
N ALA A 50 1.99 1.54 6.76
CA ALA A 50 1.54 0.24 7.26
C ALA A 50 0.26 0.38 8.10
N ALA A 51 -0.49 -0.72 8.21
CA ALA A 51 -1.53 -0.88 9.21
C ALA A 51 -0.94 -1.44 10.51
N VAL A 52 -1.43 -0.95 11.65
CA VAL A 52 -1.06 -1.42 12.98
C VAL A 52 -2.32 -1.80 13.74
N TYR A 53 -2.38 -3.05 14.21
CA TYR A 53 -3.53 -3.59 14.93
C TYR A 53 -3.12 -4.17 16.28
N ASP A 54 -3.72 -3.70 17.37
CA ASP A 54 -3.51 -4.21 18.72
C ASP A 54 -4.13 -5.61 18.89
N ILE A 55 -3.32 -6.56 19.36
CA ILE A 55 -3.75 -7.93 19.66
C ILE A 55 -3.78 -8.21 21.17
N GLY A 56 -3.55 -7.19 22.00
CA GLY A 56 -3.50 -7.26 23.46
C GLY A 56 -2.12 -7.61 23.99
N ASN A 57 -1.98 -7.58 25.32
CA ASN A 57 -0.72 -7.88 26.03
C ASN A 57 0.47 -7.02 25.59
N ASP A 58 0.21 -5.73 25.31
CA ASP A 58 1.20 -4.79 24.78
C ASP A 58 1.85 -5.26 23.45
N GLN A 59 1.12 -6.06 22.66
CA GLN A 59 1.56 -6.55 21.35
C GLN A 59 0.66 -6.05 20.22
N ALA A 60 1.25 -5.76 19.07
CA ALA A 60 0.54 -5.34 17.88
C ALA A 60 1.05 -6.05 16.62
N ILE A 61 0.16 -6.25 15.65
CA ILE A 61 0.48 -6.71 14.31
C ILE A 61 0.74 -5.49 13.44
N ILE A 62 1.90 -5.47 12.77
CA ILE A 62 2.22 -4.51 11.72
C ILE A 62 2.11 -5.24 10.39
N SER A 63 1.31 -4.70 9.48
CA SER A 63 1.09 -5.27 8.15
C SER A 63 1.23 -4.21 7.08
N THR A 64 2.08 -4.47 6.09
CA THR A 64 2.26 -3.60 4.93
C THR A 64 2.49 -4.45 3.68
N THR A 65 2.22 -3.88 2.52
CA THR A 65 2.44 -4.50 1.22
C THR A 65 2.91 -3.44 0.23
N ASP A 66 3.98 -3.75 -0.52
CA ASP A 66 4.44 -2.94 -1.64
C ASP A 66 4.87 -3.86 -2.78
N PHE A 67 4.73 -3.37 -4.00
CA PHE A 67 5.13 -4.09 -5.21
C PHE A 67 5.70 -3.12 -6.23
N PHE A 68 6.67 -3.61 -7.00
CA PHE A 68 7.34 -2.83 -8.03
C PHE A 68 7.48 -3.65 -9.31
N MET A 69 7.49 -2.95 -10.44
CA MET A 69 7.86 -3.54 -11.74
C MET A 69 9.37 -3.77 -11.80
N PRO A 70 9.89 -4.70 -12.63
CA PRO A 70 11.34 -4.92 -12.77
C PRO A 70 12.13 -3.62 -13.02
N ILE A 71 13.23 -3.41 -12.27
CA ILE A 71 13.98 -2.14 -12.17
C ILE A 71 15.43 -2.17 -12.72
N VAL A 72 15.84 -3.20 -13.47
CA VAL A 72 17.23 -3.40 -13.94
C VAL A 72 17.44 -3.27 -15.46
#